data_AF-A0A972PAT2-F1
#
_entry.id   AF-A0A972PAT2-F1
#
_cell.length_a   1.000
_cell.length_b   1.000
_cell.length_c   1.000
_cell.angle_alpha   90.00
_cell.angle_beta   90.00
_cell.angle_gamma   90.00
#
_symmetry.space_group_name_H-M   'P 1'
#
loop_
_entity.id
_entity.type
_entity.pdbx_description
1 polymer ?
#
loop_
_entity_poly.entity_id
_entity_poly.type
_entity_poly.pdbx_seq_one_letter_code
_entity_poly.pdbx_strand_id
1 'polypeptide(L)' 'MDSLDEVFVIGVIINKANNRYYLQLAGGKEIETDAQTAKDLIAKAKAEEIPISVMCLIPLSEASR' A
#
# COMPACT_ATOMS: atom_id res chain seq x y z
N MET A 1 -0.35 8.41 28.39
CA MET A 1 0.31 8.28 27.07
C MET A 1 -0.74 7.69 26.17
N ASP A 2 -1.40 8.51 25.36
CA ASP A 2 -2.37 8.05 24.36
C ASP A 2 -1.63 7.16 23.37
N SER A 3 -1.88 5.86 23.50
CA SER A 3 -1.41 4.85 22.57
C SER A 3 -1.93 5.23 21.19
N LEU A 4 -1.02 5.55 20.28
CA LEU A 4 -1.30 5.45 18.86
C LEU A 4 -1.75 4.00 18.65
N ASP A 5 -3.06 3.77 18.58
CA ASP A 5 -3.64 2.51 18.13
C ASP A 5 -2.81 2.06 16.94
N GLU A 6 -2.23 0.87 17.05
CA GLU A 6 -1.31 0.34 16.05
C GLU A 6 -2.02 0.37 14.69
N VAL A 7 -1.66 1.33 13.86
CA VAL A 7 -2.23 1.47 12.52
C VAL A 7 -1.63 0.34 11.69
N PHE A 8 -2.31 -0.81 11.69
CA PHE A 8 -1.91 -1.98 10.92
C PHE A 8 -2.17 -1.71 9.45
N VAL A 9 -1.09 -1.49 8.71
CA VAL A 9 -1.11 -1.50 7.24
C VAL A 9 -1.28 -2.96 6.81
N ILE A 10 -2.43 -3.28 6.23
CA ILE A 10 -2.75 -4.62 5.72
C ILE A 10 -2.42 -4.76 4.23
N GLY A 11 -2.17 -3.65 3.55
CA GLY A 11 -1.84 -3.67 2.13
C GLY A 11 -1.38 -2.33 1.57
N VAL A 12 -0.92 -2.39 0.32
CA VAL A 12 -0.48 -1.26 -0.47
C VAL A 12 -1.18 -1.31 -1.82
N ILE A 13 -1.83 -0.22 -2.20
CA ILE A 13 -2.49 -0.05 -3.49
C ILE A 13 -1.63 0.89 -4.35
N ILE A 14 -1.24 0.43 -5.53
CA ILE A 14 -0.44 1.17 -6.50
C ILE A 14 -1.33 1.49 -7.68
N ASN A 15 -1.68 2.76 -7.86
CA ASN A 15 -2.43 3.21 -9.03
C ASN A 15 -1.46 3.79 -10.07
N LYS A 16 -1.14 2.96 -11.08
CA LYS A 16 -0.22 3.38 -12.15
C LYS A 16 -0.84 4.36 -13.13
N ALA A 17 -2.17 4.43 -13.21
CA ALA A 17 -2.85 5.35 -14.11
C ALA A 17 -2.64 6.82 -13.74
N ASN A 18 -2.47 7.11 -12.45
CA ASN A 18 -2.28 8.47 -11.94
C ASN A 18 -1.04 8.62 -11.03
N ASN A 19 -0.17 7.61 -10.99
CA ASN A 19 1.04 7.56 -10.15
C ASN A 19 0.77 7.81 -8.65
N ARG A 20 -0.38 7.38 -8.14
CA ARG A 20 -0.72 7.49 -6.71
C ARG A 20 -0.56 6.17 -5.98
N TYR A 21 -0.20 6.25 -4.71
CA TYR A 21 0.02 5.12 -3.84
C TYR A 21 -0.87 5.29 -2.61
N TYR A 22 -1.48 4.20 -2.14
CA TYR A 22 -2.32 4.21 -0.96
C TYR A 22 -1.92 3.10 -0.02
N LEU A 23 -1.91 3.39 1.28
CA LEU A 23 -1.79 2.41 2.33
C LEU A 23 -3.18 1.97 2.75
N GLN A 24 -3.44 0.68 2.67
CA GLN A 24 -4.67 0.09 3.15
C GLN A 24 -4.49 -0.29 4.61
N LEU A 25 -5.33 0.27 5.47
CA LEU A 25 -5.32 0.04 6.91
C LEU A 25 -6.38 -0.99 7.30
N ALA A 26 -6.13 -1.67 8.43
CA ALA A 26 -7.15 -2.45 9.11
C ALA A 26 -8.40 -1.56 9.36
N GLY A 27 -9.57 -2.08 8.99
CA GLY A 27 -10.83 -1.33 9.01
C GLY A 27 -11.21 -0.65 7.69
N GLY A 28 -10.48 -0.93 6.59
CA GLY A 28 -10.87 -0.52 5.24
C GLY A 28 -10.62 0.95 4.92
N LYS A 29 -9.79 1.63 5.72
CA LYS A 29 -9.35 3.00 5.44
C LYS A 29 -8.16 2.97 4.47
N GLU A 30 -8.10 3.95 3.60
CA GLU A 30 -7.01 4.15 2.66
C GLU A 30 -6.39 5.53 2.88
N ILE A 31 -5.06 5.59 2.94
CA ILE A 31 -4.31 6.83 3.11
C ILE A 31 -3.37 7.00 1.92
N GLU A 32 -3.50 8.12 1.20
CA GLU A 32 -2.59 8.46 0.12
C GLU A 32 -1.17 8.68 0.66
N THR A 33 -0.18 8.12 -0.01
CA THR A 33 1.24 8.20 0.35
C THR A 33 2.09 8.37 -0.91
N ASP A 34 3.36 8.70 -0.74
CA ASP A 34 4.33 8.70 -1.83
C ASP A 34 4.85 7.28 -2.18
N ALA A 35 5.48 7.18 -3.34
CA ALA A 35 6.00 5.93 -3.89
C ALA A 35 7.10 5.29 -3.03
N GLN A 36 7.93 6.09 -2.36
CA GLN A 36 9.05 5.60 -1.57
C GLN A 36 8.54 5.00 -0.27
N THR A 37 7.65 5.70 0.43
CA THR A 37 7.00 5.18 1.64
C THR A 37 6.27 3.86 1.38
N ALA A 38 5.56 3.75 0.25
CA ALA A 38 4.92 2.50 -0.16
C ALA A 38 5.94 1.35 -0.39
N LYS A 39 7.07 1.63 -1.04
CA LYS A 39 8.14 0.65 -1.25
C LYS A 39 8.83 0.25 0.06
N ASP A 40 9.11 1.20 0.92
CA ASP A 40 9.76 0.98 2.20
C ASP A 40 8.89 0.09 3.09
N LEU A 41 7.57 0.32 3.10
CA LEU A 41 6.62 -0.53 3.81
C LEU A 41 6.57 -1.95 3.25
N ILE A 42 6.56 -2.12 1.91
CA ILE A 42 6.61 -3.45 1.30
C ILE A 42 7.91 -4.17 1.65
N ALA A 43 9.04 -3.47 1.60
CA ALA A 43 10.34 -4.03 1.92
C ALA A 43 10.43 -4.44 3.40
N LYS A 44 9.92 -3.60 4.30
CA LYS A 44 9.85 -3.87 5.74
C LYS A 44 8.94 -5.06 6.04
N ALA A 45 7.73 -5.09 5.48
CA ALA A 45 6.80 -6.20 5.65
C ALA A 45 7.41 -7.52 5.15
N LYS A 46 8.12 -7.49 4.02
CA LYS A 46 8.85 -8.66 3.51
C LYS A 46 9.97 -9.11 4.43
N ALA A 47 10.75 -8.17 4.99
CA ALA A 47 11.86 -8.48 5.90
C ALA A 47 11.38 -9.07 7.23
N GLU A 48 10.20 -8.65 7.68
CA GLU A 48 9.57 -9.13 8.92
C GLU A 48 8.60 -10.31 8.68
N GLU A 49 8.52 -10.83 7.45
CA GLU A 49 7.61 -11.92 7.04
C GLU A 49 6.13 -11.61 7.36
N ILE A 50 5.77 -10.33 7.42
CA ILE A 50 4.40 -9.87 7.68
C ILE A 50 3.59 -9.99 6.38
N PRO A 51 2.47 -10.72 6.38
CA PRO A 51 1.63 -10.85 5.19
C PRO A 51 0.92 -9.52 4.90
N ILE A 52 1.28 -8.89 3.78
CA ILE A 52 0.58 -7.71 3.24
C ILE A 52 0.04 -7.98 1.84
N SER A 53 -1.09 -7.36 1.50
CA SER A 53 -1.65 -7.41 0.14
C SER A 53 -1.09 -6.28 -0.72
N VAL A 54 -0.53 -6.59 -1.90
CA VAL A 54 -0.08 -5.57 -2.86
C VAL A 54 -0.97 -5.62 -4.10
N MET A 55 -1.73 -4.55 -4.33
CA MET A 55 -2.65 -4.44 -5.48
C MET A 55 -2.14 -3.39 -6.46
N CYS A 56 -1.95 -3.75 -7.72
CA CYS A 56 -1.53 -2.83 -8.77
C CYS A 56 -2.69 -2.57 -9.74
N LEU A 57 -3.22 -1.35 -9.74
CA LEU A 57 -4.20 -0.88 -10.71
C LEU A 57 -3.47 -0.38 -11.96
N ILE A 58 -3.59 -1.13 -13.04
CA ILE A 58 -3.07 -0.76 -14.36
C ILE A 58 -4.17 -0.11 -15.22
N PRO A 59 -3.85 0.90 -16.04
CA PRO A 59 -4.76 1.39 -17.07
C PRO A 59 -5.20 0.24 -17.99
N LEU A 60 -6.47 0.21 -18.37
CA LEU A 60 -7.00 -0.74 -19.36
C LEU A 60 -6.24 -0.68 -20.70
N SER A 61 -5.66 0.48 -21.06
CA SER A 61 -4.82 0.62 -22.25
C SER A 61 -3.47 -0.12 -22.15
N GLU A 62 -3.00 -0.45 -20.95
CA GLU A 62 -1.76 -1.21 -20.72
C GLU A 62 -2.00 -2.69 -20.44
N ALA A 63 -3.21 -3.08 -20.03
CA ALA A 63 -3.56 -4.47 -19.69
C ALA A 63 -3.63 -5.43 -20.90
N SER A 64 -3.52 -4.91 -22.12
CA SER A 64 -3.63 -5.67 -23.38
C SER A 64 -2.33 -5.74 -24.19
N ARG A 65 -1.17 -5.44 -23.56
CA ARG A 65 0.17 -5.59 -24.15
C ARG A 65 0.92 -6.78 -23.58
#